data_AF-A0A1Q9ACJ1-F1
#
_entry.id   AF-A0A1Q9ACJ1-F1
#
_cell.length_a   1.000
_cell.length_b   1.000
_cell.length_c   1.000
_cell.angle_alpha   90.00
_cell.angle_beta   90.00
_cell.angle_gamma   90.00
#
_symmetry.space_group_name_H-M   'P 1'
#
loop_
_entity.id
_entity.type
_entity.pdbx_description
1 polymer ?
#
loop_
_entity_poly.entity_id
_entity_poly.type
_entity_poly.pdbx_seq_one_letter_code
_entity_poly.pdbx_strand_id
1 'polypeptide(L)'
;MDRLTRKLRDQKNAQQKRAARLAAMTAEERERHDAWQRSHQPGPKGARAAARQQRLVAKEIATALATPKQVGPEVTRIQAEIARLEALAAAIEQHDIFG
;
A
#
# COMPACT_ATOMS: atom_id res chain seq x y z
N MET A 1 -34.39 1.11 -10.22
CA MET A 1 -34.08 0.45 -8.93
C MET A 1 -33.07 1.31 -8.19
N ASP A 2 -33.43 1.81 -7.02
CA ASP A 2 -32.55 2.61 -6.17
C ASP A 2 -31.33 1.78 -5.66
N ARG A 3 -30.23 2.46 -5.31
CA ARG A 3 -28.98 1.82 -4.85
C ARG A 3 -29.22 1.01 -3.58
N LEU A 4 -30.05 1.49 -2.65
CA LEU A 4 -30.36 0.80 -1.41
C LEU A 4 -31.12 -0.50 -1.66
N THR A 5 -32.13 -0.46 -2.51
CA THR A 5 -32.97 -1.64 -2.81
C THR A 5 -32.17 -2.75 -3.48
N ARG A 6 -31.26 -2.39 -4.39
CA ARG A 6 -30.30 -3.34 -4.97
C ARG A 6 -29.41 -3.99 -3.91
N LYS A 7 -28.84 -3.19 -2.99
CA LYS A 7 -27.95 -3.71 -1.94
C LYS A 7 -28.66 -4.67 -0.99
N LEU A 8 -29.90 -4.38 -0.61
CA LEU A 8 -30.72 -5.26 0.23
C LEU A 8 -31.05 -6.57 -0.50
N ARG A 9 -31.39 -6.50 -1.78
CA ARG A 9 -31.61 -7.69 -2.62
C ARG A 9 -30.35 -8.55 -2.70
N ASP A 10 -29.19 -7.96 -2.92
CA ASP A 10 -27.92 -8.68 -3.01
C ASP A 10 -27.57 -9.37 -1.68
N GLN A 11 -27.80 -8.70 -0.55
CA GLN A 11 -27.61 -9.30 0.77
C GLN A 11 -28.54 -10.50 0.99
N LYS A 12 -29.83 -10.36 0.65
CA LYS A 12 -30.81 -11.46 0.75
C LYS A 12 -30.41 -12.65 -0.12
N ASN A 13 -30.02 -12.41 -1.37
CA ASN A 13 -29.56 -13.45 -2.28
C ASN A 13 -28.30 -14.15 -1.76
N ALA A 14 -27.34 -13.38 -1.21
CA ALA A 14 -26.13 -13.94 -0.63
C ALA A 14 -26.43 -14.80 0.60
N GLN A 15 -27.36 -14.37 1.45
CA GLN A 15 -27.80 -15.15 2.61
C GLN A 15 -28.47 -16.46 2.18
N GLN A 16 -29.39 -16.41 1.21
CA GLN A 16 -30.07 -17.60 0.69
C GLN A 16 -29.08 -18.61 0.09
N LYS A 17 -28.11 -18.15 -0.70
CA LYS A 17 -27.06 -19.02 -1.26
C LYS A 17 -26.21 -19.69 -0.18
N ARG A 18 -25.86 -18.96 0.88
CA ARG A 18 -25.12 -19.53 2.02
C ARG A 18 -25.95 -20.57 2.76
N ALA A 19 -27.22 -20.28 3.03
CA ALA A 19 -28.13 -21.20 3.70
C ALA A 19 -28.31 -22.50 2.89
N ALA A 20 -28.54 -22.39 1.58
CA ALA A 20 -28.64 -23.54 0.69
C ALA A 20 -27.36 -24.39 0.68
N ARG A 21 -26.19 -23.74 0.63
CA ARG A 21 -24.90 -24.44 0.68
C ARG A 21 -24.69 -25.19 1.99
N LEU A 22 -25.04 -24.56 3.12
CA LEU A 22 -24.92 -25.17 4.44
C LEU A 22 -25.93 -26.32 4.64
N ALA A 23 -27.13 -26.21 4.06
CA ALA A 23 -28.14 -27.27 4.11
C ALA A 23 -27.77 -28.48 3.23
N ALA A 24 -27.03 -28.25 2.14
CA ALA A 24 -26.55 -29.30 1.24
C ALA A 24 -25.30 -30.04 1.77
N MET A 25 -24.64 -29.52 2.80
CA MET A 25 -23.46 -30.16 3.41
C MET A 25 -23.86 -31.38 4.23
N THR A 26 -23.08 -32.45 4.12
CA THR A 26 -23.13 -33.57 5.07
C THR A 26 -22.56 -33.16 6.43
N ALA A 27 -22.77 -33.99 7.47
CA ALA A 27 -22.26 -33.70 8.81
C ALA A 27 -20.72 -33.53 8.82
N GLU A 28 -19.99 -34.40 8.13
CA GLU A 28 -18.53 -34.33 8.02
C GLU A 28 -18.05 -33.09 7.25
N GLU A 29 -18.79 -32.67 6.22
CA GLU A 29 -18.50 -31.44 5.49
C GLU A 29 -18.78 -30.19 6.35
N ARG A 30 -19.82 -30.23 7.18
CA ARG A 30 -20.15 -29.18 8.13
C ARG A 30 -19.01 -28.98 9.14
N GLU A 31 -18.52 -30.06 9.73
CA GLU A 31 -17.42 -30.01 10.69
C GLU A 31 -16.13 -29.45 10.08
N ARG A 32 -15.77 -29.89 8.87
CA ARG A 32 -14.62 -29.35 8.13
C ARG A 32 -14.80 -27.88 7.79
N HIS A 33 -15.99 -27.49 7.34
CA HIS A 33 -16.32 -26.09 7.05
C HIS A 33 -16.19 -25.22 8.30
N ASP A 34 -16.66 -25.69 9.45
CA ASP A 34 -16.64 -24.94 10.70
C ASP A 34 -15.23 -24.89 11.32
N ALA A 35 -14.44 -25.95 11.19
CA ALA A 35 -13.01 -25.95 11.52
C ALA A 35 -12.23 -24.97 10.62
N TRP A 36 -12.54 -24.94 9.33
CA TRP A 36 -11.99 -23.96 8.41
C TRP A 36 -12.42 -22.54 8.81
N GLN A 37 -13.71 -22.24 9.02
CA GLN A 37 -14.18 -20.92 9.46
C GLN A 37 -13.48 -20.41 10.73
N ARG A 38 -13.27 -21.30 11.72
CA ARG A 38 -12.59 -20.96 12.97
C ARG A 38 -11.12 -20.64 12.78
N SER A 39 -10.42 -21.41 11.95
CA SER A 39 -8.99 -21.22 11.67
C SER A 39 -8.71 -20.11 10.67
N HIS A 40 -9.56 -19.99 9.63
CA HIS A 40 -9.62 -18.92 8.66
C HIS A 40 -10.45 -17.75 9.19
N GLN A 41 -10.15 -17.27 10.40
CA GLN A 41 -10.54 -15.94 10.83
C GLN A 41 -9.57 -14.95 10.17
N PRO A 42 -9.93 -14.32 9.02
CA PRO A 42 -9.16 -13.16 8.61
C PRO A 42 -9.37 -12.18 9.77
N GLY A 43 -8.30 -11.70 10.44
CA GLY A 43 -8.38 -11.02 11.74
C GLY A 43 -9.41 -9.87 11.83
N PRO A 44 -9.54 -9.18 12.98
CA PRO A 44 -10.55 -8.14 13.18
C PRO A 44 -10.72 -7.20 11.97
N LYS A 45 -11.96 -6.83 11.62
CA LYS A 45 -12.24 -6.00 10.42
C LYS A 45 -11.34 -4.76 10.34
N GLY A 46 -11.08 -4.13 11.49
CA GLY A 46 -10.13 -3.02 11.62
C GLY A 46 -8.70 -3.39 11.23
N ALA A 47 -8.17 -4.50 11.75
CA ALA A 47 -6.84 -5.01 11.41
C ALA A 47 -6.70 -5.30 9.91
N ARG A 48 -7.72 -5.88 9.27
CA ARG A 48 -7.71 -6.12 7.81
C ARG A 48 -7.77 -4.83 7.01
N ALA A 49 -8.55 -3.86 7.46
CA ALA A 49 -8.64 -2.56 6.82
C ALA A 49 -7.31 -1.81 6.93
N ALA A 50 -6.67 -1.83 8.10
CA ALA A 50 -5.35 -1.24 8.34
C ALA A 50 -4.27 -1.90 7.46
N ALA A 51 -4.20 -3.24 7.44
CA ALA A 51 -3.27 -3.97 6.58
C ALA A 51 -3.50 -3.66 5.09
N ARG A 52 -4.76 -3.49 4.67
CA ARG A 52 -5.07 -3.05 3.30
C ARG A 52 -4.56 -1.64 3.02
N GLN A 53 -4.75 -0.70 3.93
CA GLN A 53 -4.26 0.67 3.75
C GLN A 53 -2.73 0.73 3.70
N GLN A 54 -2.06 0.01 4.59
CA GLN A 54 -0.59 -0.09 4.59
C GLN A 54 -0.06 -0.58 3.24
N ARG A 55 -0.69 -1.61 2.64
CA ARG A 55 -0.31 -2.08 1.30
C ARG A 55 -0.52 -1.04 0.20
N LEU A 56 -1.59 -0.26 0.28
CA LEU A 56 -1.85 0.80 -0.70
C LEU A 56 -0.80 1.90 -0.61
N VAL A 57 -0.53 2.39 0.61
CA VAL A 57 0.50 3.41 0.87
C VAL A 57 1.88 2.91 0.44
N ALA A 58 2.25 1.67 0.79
CA ALA A 58 3.54 1.10 0.38
C ALA A 58 3.68 1.04 -1.16
N LYS A 59 2.60 0.70 -1.87
CA LYS A 59 2.58 0.68 -3.34
C LYS A 59 2.72 2.09 -3.93
N GLU A 60 2.05 3.08 -3.36
CA GLU A 60 2.16 4.48 -3.77
C GLU A 60 3.58 5.01 -3.58
N ILE A 61 4.18 4.74 -2.42
CA ILE A 61 5.58 5.10 -2.14
C ILE A 61 6.53 4.43 -3.14
N ALA A 62 6.39 3.12 -3.36
CA ALA A 62 7.23 2.40 -4.31
C ALA A 62 7.12 2.99 -5.74
N THR A 63 5.91 3.39 -6.14
CA THR A 63 5.66 4.02 -7.45
C THR A 63 6.31 5.40 -7.54
N ALA A 64 6.21 6.20 -6.48
CA ALA A 64 6.83 7.52 -6.41
C ALA A 64 8.36 7.42 -6.47
N LEU A 65 8.95 6.44 -5.78
CA LEU A 65 10.39 6.19 -5.80
C LEU A 65 10.90 5.62 -7.12
N ALA A 66 10.10 4.80 -7.81
CA ALA A 66 10.45 4.25 -9.12
C ALA A 66 10.42 5.29 -10.24
N THR A 67 9.78 6.44 -10.04
CA THR A 67 9.71 7.49 -11.05
C THR A 67 11.04 8.27 -11.03
N PRO A 68 11.84 8.24 -12.13
CA PRO A 68 13.10 8.98 -12.17
C PRO A 68 12.81 10.46 -12.02
N LYS A 69 13.46 11.09 -11.03
CA LYS A 69 13.31 12.52 -10.77
C LYS A 69 13.91 13.28 -11.95
N GLN A 70 13.07 13.99 -12.71
CA GLN A 70 13.59 14.86 -13.77
C GLN A 70 14.34 16.02 -13.11
N VAL A 71 15.64 16.10 -13.38
CA VAL A 71 16.49 17.20 -12.93
C VAL A 71 16.17 18.40 -13.81
N GLY A 72 15.52 19.42 -13.23
CA GLY A 72 15.21 20.65 -13.93
C GLY A 72 16.47 21.49 -14.20
N PRO A 73 16.42 22.43 -15.16
CA PRO A 73 17.59 23.25 -15.53
C PRO A 73 18.15 24.06 -14.35
N GLU A 74 17.29 24.47 -13.41
CA GLU A 74 17.69 25.18 -12.20
C GLU A 74 18.53 24.29 -11.26
N VAL A 75 18.22 22.99 -11.17
CA VAL A 75 18.99 22.05 -10.34
C VAL A 75 20.39 21.86 -10.90
N THR A 76 20.51 21.76 -12.23
CA THR A 76 21.80 21.70 -12.92
C THR A 76 22.62 22.97 -12.68
N ARG A 77 21.98 24.15 -12.73
CA ARG A 77 22.63 25.44 -12.44
C ARG A 77 23.18 25.48 -11.02
N ILE A 78 22.37 25.07 -10.04
CA ILE A 78 22.78 25.03 -8.63
C ILE A 78 23.93 24.04 -8.43
N GLN A 79 23.89 22.86 -9.07
CA GLN A 79 24.97 21.87 -8.98
C GLN A 79 26.29 22.40 -9.56
N ALA A 80 26.25 23.13 -10.67
CA ALA A 80 27.43 23.76 -11.25
C ALA A 80 28.03 24.82 -10.32
N GLU A 81 27.18 25.63 -9.67
CA GLU A 81 27.65 26.63 -8.71
C GLU A 81 28.23 26.00 -7.45
N ILE A 82 27.64 24.90 -6.95
CA ILE A 82 28.20 24.13 -5.83
C ILE A 82 29.59 23.62 -6.19
N ALA A 83 29.75 22.96 -7.35
CA ALA A 83 31.04 22.43 -7.78
C ALA A 83 32.10 23.54 -7.93
N ARG A 84 31.69 24.72 -8.42
CA ARG A 84 32.56 25.89 -8.50
C ARG A 84 33.01 26.36 -7.12
N LEU A 85 32.09 26.48 -6.17
CA LEU A 85 32.37 26.94 -4.82
C LEU A 85 33.24 25.95 -4.05
N GLU A 86 33.01 24.64 -4.22
CA GLU A 86 33.86 23.59 -3.65
C GLU A 86 35.30 23.65 -4.19
N ALA A 87 35.47 23.87 -5.50
CA ALA A 87 36.79 24.05 -6.09
C ALA A 87 37.51 25.30 -5.57
N LEU A 88 36.78 26.40 -5.36
CA LEU A 88 37.34 27.61 -4.77
C LEU A 88 37.72 27.40 -3.30
N ALA A 89 36.87 26.74 -2.51
CA ALA A 89 37.15 26.42 -1.12
C ALA A 89 38.39 25.54 -1.00
N ALA A 90 38.51 24.49 -1.82
CA ALA A 90 39.68 23.63 -1.85
C ALA A 90 40.96 24.37 -2.27
N ALA A 91 40.87 25.30 -3.23
CA ALA A 91 42.01 26.14 -3.62
C ALA A 91 42.44 27.10 -2.50
N ILE A 92 41.48 27.64 -1.74
CA ILE A 92 41.75 28.49 -0.59
C ILE A 92 42.38 27.67 0.55
N GLU A 93 41.85 26.50 0.89
CA GLU A 93 42.48 25.60 1.88
C GLU A 93 43.90 25.17 1.48
N GLN A 94 44.15 24.94 0.19
CA GLN A 94 45.49 24.64 -0.32
C GLN A 94 46.45 25.84 -0.33
N HIS A 95 45.92 27.06 -0.26
CA HIS A 95 46.68 28.31 -0.20
C HIS A 95 46.60 29.01 1.15
N ASP A 96 45.97 28.37 2.15
CA ASP A 96 46.01 28.83 3.52
C ASP A 96 47.39 28.48 4.10
N ILE A 97 48.31 29.40 3.81
CA ILE A 97 49.72 29.43 4.21
C ILE A 97 49.85 29.91 5.68
N PHE A 98 48.74 30.07 6.41
CA PHE A 98 48.73 30.50 7.82
C PHE A 98 48.45 29.35 8.81
N GLY A 99 49.02 28.18 8.53
CA GLY A 99 49.49 27.25 9.58
C GLY A 99 50.89 27.64 10.03
#